data_AF-A0A7X6XXP3-F1
#
_entry.id   AF-A0A7X6XXP3-F1
#
_cell.length_a   1.000
_cell.length_b   1.000
_cell.length_c   1.000
_cell.angle_alpha   90.00
_cell.angle_beta   90.00
_cell.angle_gamma   90.00
#
_symmetry.space_group_name_H-M   'P 1'
#
loop_
_entity.id
_entity.type
_entity.pdbx_description
1 polymer ?
#
loop_
_entity_poly.entity_id
_entity_poly.type
_entity_poly.pdbx_seq_one_letter_code
_entity_poly.pdbx_strand_id
1 'polypeptide(L)'
;IEDDVVMGDSYFVAEIKSLKRILDQVKTKERAYLFIDEILRGTNTVERIAASSSIINWLSDYPVLTFIATHDVELTEMLKDQCDNVHFREEITEKGDIQFHYRLQEGPASSRNALLLLENMNFPDIVVQNAKERAIEFDKTQEWLSFSS
;
A
#
# COMPACT_ATOMS: atom_id res chain seq x y z
N ILE A 1 12.27 16.03 -19.44
CA ILE A 1 11.41 15.56 -18.33
C ILE A 1 10.21 16.50 -18.33
N GLU A 2 9.28 16.26 -19.25
CA GLU A 2 8.04 17.03 -19.47
C GLU A 2 6.97 16.13 -20.13
N ASP A 3 7.39 14.99 -20.70
CA ASP A 3 6.50 13.99 -21.32
C ASP A 3 5.65 13.14 -20.34
N ASP A 4 5.94 13.15 -19.03
CA ASP A 4 5.29 12.25 -18.07
C ASP A 4 3.97 12.77 -17.49
N VAL A 5 3.72 14.09 -17.47
CA VAL A 5 2.51 14.64 -16.81
C VAL A 5 1.25 14.31 -17.60
N VAL A 6 1.29 14.48 -18.92
CA VAL A 6 0.17 14.16 -19.81
C VAL A 6 -0.07 12.64 -19.86
N MET A 7 1.01 11.85 -19.80
CA MET A 7 0.93 10.39 -19.76
C MET A 7 0.43 9.88 -18.40
N GLY A 8 0.82 10.53 -17.30
CA GLY A 8 0.39 10.24 -15.94
C GLY A 8 -1.09 10.56 -15.70
N ASP A 9 -1.58 11.70 -16.19
CA ASP A 9 -3.01 12.03 -16.17
C ASP A 9 -3.83 11.01 -16.98
N SER A 10 -3.32 10.59 -18.13
CA SER A 10 -3.97 9.58 -18.98
C SER A 10 -4.03 8.21 -18.30
N TYR A 11 -2.98 7.84 -17.57
CA TYR A 11 -2.90 6.58 -16.83
C TYR A 11 -3.85 6.57 -15.63
N PHE A 12 -3.86 7.63 -14.82
CA PHE A 12 -4.76 7.77 -13.68
C PHE A 12 -6.24 7.71 -14.10
N VAL A 13 -6.59 8.39 -15.20
CA VAL A 13 -7.95 8.32 -15.76
C VAL A 13 -8.28 6.91 -16.25
N ALA A 14 -7.32 6.16 -16.80
CA ALA A 14 -7.51 4.78 -17.21
C ALA A 14 -7.74 3.83 -16.01
N GLU A 15 -7.05 4.05 -14.89
CA GLU A 15 -7.29 3.32 -13.64
C GLU A 15 -8.69 3.57 -13.10
N ILE A 16 -9.12 4.85 -13.04
CA ILE A 16 -10.50 5.21 -12.61
C ILE A 16 -11.54 4.52 -13.50
N LYS A 17 -11.34 4.51 -14.82
CA LYS A 17 -12.27 3.83 -15.75
C LYS A 17 -12.30 2.32 -15.53
N SER A 18 -11.16 1.70 -15.24
CA SER A 18 -11.09 0.26 -14.93
C SER A 18 -11.81 -0.06 -13.62
N LEU A 19 -11.58 0.74 -12.58
CA LEU A 19 -12.27 0.62 -11.29
C LEU A 19 -13.79 0.77 -11.48
N LYS A 20 -14.24 1.81 -12.19
CA LYS A 20 -15.66 2.00 -12.52
C LYS A 20 -16.26 0.77 -13.21
N ARG A 21 -15.55 0.18 -14.18
CA ARG A 21 -16.02 -1.02 -14.87
C ARG A 21 -16.17 -2.21 -13.92
N ILE A 22 -15.25 -2.40 -12.97
CA ILE A 22 -15.38 -3.41 -11.91
C ILE A 22 -16.66 -3.16 -11.11
N LEU A 23 -16.84 -1.93 -10.59
CA LEU A 23 -18.01 -1.60 -9.76
C LEU A 23 -19.33 -1.74 -10.52
N ASP A 24 -19.36 -1.42 -11.82
CA ASP A 24 -20.54 -1.62 -12.66
C ASP A 24 -20.86 -3.11 -12.87
N GLN A 25 -19.86 -4.00 -12.91
CA GLN A 25 -20.08 -5.45 -12.89
C GLN A 25 -20.57 -5.94 -11.52
N VAL A 26 -20.01 -5.45 -10.41
CA VAL A 26 -20.45 -5.83 -9.06
C VAL A 26 -21.95 -5.53 -8.86
N LYS A 27 -22.46 -4.45 -9.45
CA LYS A 27 -23.89 -4.09 -9.40
C LYS A 27 -24.83 -5.12 -10.01
N THR A 28 -24.37 -6.01 -10.88
CA THR A 28 -25.19 -7.10 -11.43
C THR A 28 -25.53 -8.16 -10.37
N LYS A 29 -24.84 -8.13 -9.22
CA LYS A 29 -24.97 -9.08 -8.11
C LYS A 29 -24.59 -10.51 -8.48
N GLU A 30 -23.83 -10.69 -9.55
CA GLU A 30 -23.18 -11.96 -9.84
C GLU A 30 -22.03 -12.21 -8.85
N ARG A 31 -21.78 -13.49 -8.56
CA ARG A 31 -20.66 -13.88 -7.70
C ARG A 31 -19.35 -13.68 -8.46
N ALA A 32 -18.40 -12.98 -7.86
CA ALA A 32 -17.12 -12.71 -8.48
C ALA A 32 -15.97 -12.70 -7.46
N TYR A 33 -14.77 -12.99 -7.96
CA TYR A 33 -13.52 -12.72 -7.27
C TYR A 33 -12.92 -11.43 -7.84
N LEU A 34 -12.60 -10.50 -6.96
CA LEU A 34 -11.99 -9.22 -7.32
C LEU A 34 -10.56 -9.18 -6.81
N PHE A 35 -9.64 -8.79 -7.69
CA PHE A 35 -8.24 -8.54 -7.35
C PHE A 35 -7.92 -7.11 -7.75
N ILE A 36 -7.55 -6.30 -6.78
CA ILE A 36 -7.24 -4.89 -6.99
C ILE A 36 -5.83 -4.64 -6.43
N ASP A 37 -4.93 -4.20 -7.29
CA ASP A 37 -3.58 -3.80 -6.91
C ASP A 37 -3.55 -2.28 -6.81
N GLU A 38 -3.61 -1.77 -5.58
CA GLU A 38 -3.72 -0.34 -5.23
C GLU A 38 -4.95 0.38 -5.82
N ILE A 39 -5.86 0.82 -4.94
CA ILE A 39 -6.99 1.66 -5.38
C ILE A 39 -6.49 3.11 -5.57
N LEU A 40 -6.69 3.67 -6.77
CA LEU A 40 -6.45 5.09 -7.08
C LEU A 40 -5.01 5.54 -6.79
N ARG A 41 -4.02 4.78 -7.29
CA ARG A 41 -2.62 5.16 -7.22
C ARG A 41 -2.40 6.50 -7.95
N GLY A 42 -1.54 7.36 -7.41
CA GLY A 42 -1.15 8.62 -8.07
C GLY A 42 -2.00 9.84 -7.74
N THR A 43 -3.00 9.75 -6.85
CA THR A 43 -3.64 10.93 -6.22
C THR A 43 -3.12 11.19 -4.81
N ASN A 44 -3.60 12.27 -4.19
CA ASN A 44 -3.35 12.63 -2.79
C ASN A 44 -3.74 11.48 -1.84
N THR A 45 -2.88 11.16 -0.88
CA THR A 45 -3.08 10.08 0.09
C THR A 45 -4.41 10.19 0.85
N VAL A 46 -4.84 11.38 1.25
CA VAL A 46 -6.11 11.58 1.97
C VAL A 46 -7.30 11.21 1.09
N GLU A 47 -7.31 11.70 -0.16
CA GLU A 47 -8.38 11.37 -1.12
C GLU A 47 -8.38 9.88 -1.46
N ARG A 48 -7.19 9.29 -1.64
CA ARG A 48 -7.04 7.86 -1.92
C ARG A 48 -7.62 7.01 -0.81
N ILE A 49 -7.23 7.24 0.44
CA ILE A 49 -7.72 6.47 1.60
C ILE A 49 -9.24 6.64 1.78
N ALA A 50 -9.75 7.88 1.66
CA ALA A 50 -11.18 8.17 1.78
C ALA A 50 -12.01 7.48 0.68
N ALA A 51 -11.56 7.52 -0.56
CA ALA A 51 -12.24 6.85 -1.67
C ALA A 51 -12.15 5.33 -1.57
N SER A 52 -10.97 4.79 -1.24
CA SER A 52 -10.73 3.35 -1.11
C SER A 52 -11.60 2.74 -0.02
N SER A 53 -11.63 3.33 1.16
CA SER A 53 -12.47 2.87 2.27
C SER A 53 -13.96 2.90 1.94
N SER A 54 -14.42 3.96 1.27
CA SER A 54 -15.81 4.06 0.81
C SER A 54 -16.16 2.97 -0.21
N ILE A 55 -15.25 2.65 -1.13
CA ILE A 55 -15.45 1.59 -2.12
C ILE A 55 -15.48 0.22 -1.43
N ILE A 56 -14.55 -0.05 -0.52
CA ILE A 56 -14.48 -1.34 0.19
C ILE A 56 -15.73 -1.58 1.03
N ASN A 57 -16.17 -0.57 1.79
CA ASN A 57 -17.41 -0.63 2.55
C ASN A 57 -18.64 -0.78 1.63
N TRP A 58 -18.61 -0.23 0.41
CA TRP A 58 -19.70 -0.48 -0.54
C TRP A 58 -19.67 -1.92 -1.09
N LEU A 59 -18.48 -2.48 -1.35
CA LEU A 59 -18.31 -3.85 -1.85
C LEU A 59 -18.79 -4.91 -0.85
N SER A 60 -18.74 -4.65 0.46
CA SER A 60 -19.19 -5.60 1.48
C SER A 60 -20.70 -5.91 1.41
N ASP A 61 -21.48 -5.06 0.74
CA ASP A 61 -22.94 -5.28 0.54
C ASP A 61 -23.25 -6.18 -0.68
N TYR A 62 -22.23 -6.67 -1.40
CA TYR A 62 -22.38 -7.44 -2.64
C TYR A 62 -21.78 -8.84 -2.52
N PRO A 63 -22.22 -9.81 -3.35
CA PRO A 63 -21.78 -11.20 -3.25
C PRO A 63 -20.40 -11.41 -3.92
N VAL A 64 -19.40 -10.64 -3.54
CA VAL A 64 -18.04 -10.69 -4.10
C VAL A 64 -17.01 -11.00 -3.02
N LEU A 65 -15.96 -11.73 -3.39
CA LEU A 65 -14.77 -11.88 -2.55
C LEU A 65 -13.67 -11.00 -3.12
N THR A 66 -13.21 -10.03 -2.34
CA THR A 66 -12.29 -8.98 -2.81
C THR A 66 -10.94 -9.13 -2.12
N PHE A 67 -9.87 -9.15 -2.92
CA PHE A 67 -8.48 -9.07 -2.49
C PHE A 67 -7.91 -7.73 -2.94
N ILE A 68 -7.34 -6.99 -1.99
CA ILE A 68 -6.79 -5.65 -2.25
C ILE A 68 -5.37 -5.62 -1.73
N ALA A 69 -4.41 -5.33 -2.61
CA ALA A 69 -3.07 -4.97 -2.20
C ALA A 69 -3.03 -3.46 -1.95
N THR A 70 -2.44 -3.05 -0.82
CA THR A 70 -2.24 -1.64 -0.49
C THR A 70 -1.02 -1.41 0.39
N HIS A 71 -0.38 -0.26 0.21
CA HIS A 71 0.64 0.28 1.11
C HIS A 71 0.07 1.26 2.17
N ASP A 72 -1.22 1.59 2.13
CA ASP A 72 -1.85 2.53 3.04
C ASP A 72 -2.17 1.86 4.39
N VAL A 73 -1.30 2.04 5.38
CA VAL A 73 -1.46 1.45 6.73
C VAL A 73 -2.73 1.96 7.41
N GLU A 74 -3.06 3.24 7.24
CA GLU A 74 -4.29 3.84 7.79
C GLU A 74 -5.55 3.18 7.25
N LEU A 75 -5.53 2.73 5.99
CA LEU A 75 -6.65 2.00 5.39
C LEU A 75 -6.83 0.63 6.07
N THR A 76 -5.72 -0.08 6.34
CA THR A 76 -5.75 -1.38 7.03
C THR A 76 -6.27 -1.28 8.46
N GLU A 77 -5.93 -0.19 9.17
CA GLU A 77 -6.41 0.05 10.53
C GLU A 77 -7.89 0.44 10.55
N MET A 78 -8.31 1.33 9.63
CA MET A 78 -9.70 1.80 9.55
C MET A 78 -10.69 0.68 9.20
N LEU A 79 -10.26 -0.34 8.46
CA LEU A 79 -11.10 -1.44 8.01
C LEU A 79 -10.86 -2.76 8.76
N LYS A 80 -10.08 -2.76 9.84
CA LYS A 80 -9.68 -3.97 10.57
C LYS A 80 -10.83 -4.86 11.06
N ASP A 81 -12.01 -4.29 11.31
CA ASP A 81 -13.20 -5.01 11.77
C ASP A 81 -14.08 -5.50 10.61
N GLN A 82 -13.78 -5.08 9.37
CA GLN A 82 -14.53 -5.41 8.16
C GLN A 82 -13.73 -6.28 7.18
N CYS A 83 -12.40 -6.28 7.28
CA CYS A 83 -11.49 -6.94 6.37
C CYS A 83 -10.42 -7.73 7.12
N ASP A 84 -10.12 -8.93 6.63
CA ASP A 84 -8.98 -9.70 7.12
C ASP A 84 -7.68 -9.09 6.57
N ASN A 85 -6.85 -8.54 7.46
CA ASN A 85 -5.54 -8.01 7.08
C ASN A 85 -4.53 -9.15 6.96
N VAL A 86 -3.85 -9.24 5.83
CA VAL A 86 -2.74 -10.18 5.59
C VAL A 86 -1.58 -9.48 4.90
N HIS A 87 -0.36 -9.97 5.11
CA HIS A 87 0.85 -9.41 4.49
C HIS A 87 1.86 -10.50 4.09
N PHE A 88 2.79 -10.13 3.22
CA PHE A 88 3.99 -10.94 2.97
C PHE A 88 5.11 -10.52 3.91
N ARG A 89 5.93 -11.49 4.33
CA ARG A 89 7.09 -11.26 5.18
C ARG A 89 8.39 -11.64 4.49
N GLU A 90 9.38 -10.80 4.71
CA GLU A 90 10.77 -10.96 4.32
C GLU A 90 11.63 -11.16 5.57
N GLU A 91 12.71 -11.91 5.40
CA GLU A 91 13.72 -12.10 6.44
C GLU A 91 15.12 -11.94 5.85
N ILE A 92 16.04 -11.44 6.68
CA ILE A 92 17.47 -11.43 6.36
C ILE A 92 18.03 -12.78 6.79
N THR A 93 18.63 -13.51 5.85
CA THR A 93 19.29 -14.78 6.12
C THR A 93 20.57 -14.57 6.91
N GLU A 94 21.11 -15.62 7.52
CA GLU A 94 22.41 -15.58 8.22
C GLU A 94 23.57 -15.08 7.34
N LYS A 95 23.42 -15.18 6.01
CA LYS A 95 24.42 -14.73 5.02
C LYS A 95 24.26 -13.26 4.63
N GLY A 96 23.26 -12.58 5.15
CA GLY A 96 22.90 -11.20 4.79
C GLY A 96 21.90 -11.10 3.64
N ASP A 97 21.67 -12.16 2.86
CA ASP A 97 20.74 -12.13 1.74
C ASP A 97 19.28 -11.97 2.20
N ILE A 98 18.46 -11.26 1.41
CA ILE A 98 17.02 -11.11 1.65
C ILE A 98 16.28 -12.31 1.08
N GLN A 99 15.49 -12.95 1.94
CA GLN A 99 14.61 -14.06 1.58
C GLN A 99 13.15 -13.63 1.64
N PHE A 100 12.46 -13.76 0.52
CA PHE A 100 11.01 -13.60 0.43
C PHE A 100 10.35 -14.96 0.69
N HIS A 101 9.53 -15.06 1.73
CA HIS A 101 8.86 -16.33 2.06
C HIS A 101 7.71 -16.67 1.09
N TYR A 102 7.18 -15.66 0.40
CA TYR A 102 5.99 -15.75 -0.48
C TYR A 102 4.78 -16.43 0.20
N ARG A 103 4.69 -16.33 1.53
CA ARG A 103 3.57 -16.81 2.33
C ARG A 103 2.85 -15.62 2.94
N LEU A 104 1.53 -15.66 2.88
CA LEU A 104 0.68 -14.72 3.61
C LEU A 104 0.79 -15.00 5.11
N GLN A 105 0.89 -13.93 5.88
CA GLN A 105 0.84 -13.90 7.34
C GLN A 105 -0.34 -13.05 7.77
N GLU A 106 -0.97 -13.44 8.87
CA GLU A 106 -2.09 -12.70 9.46
C GLU A 106 -1.64 -11.35 10.04
N GLY A 107 -2.53 -10.37 9.98
CA GLY A 107 -2.32 -9.00 10.45
C GLY A 107 -1.74 -8.06 9.39
N PRO A 108 -1.75 -6.74 9.66
CA PRO A 108 -1.13 -5.75 8.78
C PRO A 108 0.38 -5.90 8.75
N ALA A 109 1.01 -5.42 7.67
CA ALA A 109 2.47 -5.40 7.57
C ALA A 109 3.06 -4.48 8.66
N SER A 110 3.91 -5.03 9.53
CA SER A 110 4.55 -4.28 10.62
C SER A 110 6.04 -3.98 10.36
N SER A 111 6.62 -4.52 9.28
CA SER A 111 8.06 -4.48 9.02
C SER A 111 8.47 -3.35 8.08
N ARG A 112 9.60 -2.69 8.39
CA ARG A 112 10.19 -1.66 7.53
C ARG A 112 11.10 -2.27 6.46
N ASN A 113 10.49 -3.05 5.57
CA ASN A 113 11.19 -3.82 4.54
C ASN A 113 12.09 -2.96 3.64
N ALA A 114 11.63 -1.76 3.28
CA ALA A 114 12.41 -0.85 2.46
C ALA A 114 13.73 -0.43 3.14
N LEU A 115 13.74 -0.15 4.44
CA LEU A 115 14.97 0.23 5.14
C LEU A 115 15.95 -0.93 5.28
N LEU A 116 15.43 -2.15 5.49
CA LEU A 116 16.22 -3.38 5.48
C LEU A 116 16.85 -3.63 4.10
N LEU A 117 16.10 -3.37 3.02
CA LEU A 117 16.59 -3.44 1.65
C LEU A 117 17.73 -2.45 1.40
N LEU A 118 17.60 -1.19 1.84
CA LEU A 118 18.67 -0.19 1.69
C LEU A 118 19.97 -0.62 2.39
N GLU A 119 19.86 -1.15 3.60
CA GLU A 119 20.99 -1.68 4.37
C GLU A 119 21.67 -2.83 3.63
N ASN A 120 20.90 -3.82 3.15
CA ASN A 120 21.44 -4.95 2.41
C ASN A 120 22.04 -4.57 1.04
N MET A 121 21.52 -3.53 0.40
CA MET A 121 22.04 -3.01 -0.88
C MET A 121 23.30 -2.15 -0.72
N ASN A 122 23.88 -2.08 0.48
CA ASN A 122 25.08 -1.29 0.80
C ASN A 122 24.92 0.19 0.44
N PHE A 123 23.74 0.76 0.69
CA PHE A 123 23.59 2.21 0.69
C PHE A 123 24.48 2.81 1.79
N PRO A 124 24.93 4.07 1.66
CA PRO A 124 25.76 4.68 2.69
C PRO A 124 25.12 4.59 4.07
N ASP A 125 25.86 4.08 5.07
CA ASP A 125 25.35 3.82 6.43
C ASP A 125 24.63 5.04 7.01
N ILE A 126 25.16 6.24 6.78
CA ILE A 126 24.57 7.49 7.25
C ILE A 126 23.18 7.76 6.63
N VAL A 127 22.95 7.35 5.38
CA VAL A 127 21.63 7.48 4.74
C VAL A 127 20.64 6.52 5.38
N VAL A 128 21.04 5.27 5.58
CA VAL A 128 20.20 4.23 6.19
C VAL A 128 19.87 4.59 7.64
N GLN A 129 20.86 5.01 8.41
CA GLN A 129 20.69 5.40 9.82
C GLN A 129 19.75 6.60 9.95
N ASN A 130 19.97 7.65 9.16
CA ASN A 130 19.10 8.82 9.15
C ASN A 130 17.66 8.48 8.73
N ALA A 131 17.48 7.57 7.78
CA ALA A 131 16.16 7.12 7.35
C ALA A 131 15.44 6.32 8.45
N LYS A 132 16.17 5.43 9.15
CA LYS A 132 15.66 4.69 10.32
C LYS A 132 15.21 5.64 11.44
N GLU A 133 16.05 6.60 11.81
CA GLU A 133 15.75 7.59 12.85
C GLU A 133 14.51 8.43 12.50
N ARG A 134 14.45 8.94 11.27
CA ARG A 134 13.30 9.70 10.78
C ARG A 134 12.00 8.91 10.81
N ALA A 135 12.06 7.65 10.36
CA ALA A 135 10.88 6.79 10.35
C ALA A 135 10.39 6.49 11.76
N ILE A 136 11.30 6.22 12.71
CA ILE A 136 10.96 5.99 14.12
C ILE A 136 10.33 7.23 14.75
N GLU A 137 10.85 8.41 14.45
CA GLU A 137 10.30 9.66 14.99
C GLU A 137 8.91 9.95 14.41
N PHE A 138 8.74 9.82 13.09
CA PHE A 138 7.44 10.04 12.44
C PHE A 138 6.35 9.13 13.03
N ASP A 139 6.64 7.85 13.27
CA ASP A 139 5.65 6.95 13.89
C ASP A 139 5.21 7.45 15.29
N LYS A 140 6.11 8.08 16.05
CA LYS A 140 5.83 8.57 17.41
C LYS A 140 5.08 9.90 17.40
N THR A 141 5.48 10.83 16.53
CA THR A 141 5.05 12.23 16.58
C THR A 141 4.07 12.60 15.48
N GLN A 142 4.00 11.79 14.41
CA GLN A 142 3.36 12.13 13.14
C GLN A 142 3.97 13.39 12.47
N GLU A 143 5.22 13.72 12.82
CA GLU A 143 5.97 14.86 12.30
C GLU A 143 7.35 14.43 11.78
N TRP A 144 7.82 15.04 10.68
CA TRP A 144 9.12 14.74 10.10
C TRP A 144 10.24 15.56 10.74
N LEU A 145 11.36 14.90 11.07
CA LEU A 145 12.58 15.59 11.47
C LEU A 145 13.14 16.43 10.31
N SER A 146 13.17 17.74 10.51
CA SER A 146 13.86 18.69 9.65
C SER A 146 15.34 18.31 9.50
N PHE A 147 15.89 18.53 8.30
CA PHE A 147 17.34 18.51 8.15
C PHE A 147 17.89 19.74 8.87
N SER A 148 18.73 19.53 9.88
CA SER A 148 19.54 20.61 10.45
C SER A 148 20.55 21.05 9.41
N SER A 149 20.58 22.36 9.11
CA SER A 149 21.55 23.02 8.24
C SER A 149 22.97 22.92 8.76
#